data_AF-A0A528JDK2-F1
#
_entry.id   AF-A0A528JDK2-F1
#
_cell.length_a   1.000
_cell.length_b   1.000
_cell.length_c   1.000
_cell.angle_alpha   90.00
_cell.angle_beta   90.00
_cell.angle_gamma   90.00
#
_symmetry.space_group_name_H-M   'P 1'
#
loop_
_entity.id
_entity.type
_entity.pdbx_description
1 polymer ?
#
loop_
_entity_poly.entity_id
_entity_poly.type
_entity_poly.pdbx_seq_one_letter_code
_entity_poly.pdbx_strand_id
1 'polypeptide(L)' 'FFTFVVGTKNGFGVVRDPIACKPAVMAETDQYVAFGSEYRALAKLPGIDNARVWEPEPATVYFWEH' A
#
# COMPACT_ATOMS: atom_id res chain seq x y z
N PHE A 1 17.21 -3.34 -3.50
CA PHE A 1 15.79 -3.67 -3.73
C PHE A 1 15.02 -3.57 -2.44
N PHE A 2 14.02 -2.70 -2.38
CA PHE A 2 13.23 -2.46 -1.19
C PHE A 2 11.80 -2.05 -1.52
N THR A 3 10.91 -2.38 -0.59
CA THR A 3 9.61 -1.75 -0.44
C THR A 3 9.49 -1.51 1.05
N PHE A 4 9.51 -0.25 1.46
CA PHE A 4 9.39 0.12 2.85
C PHE A 4 7.98 0.56 3.15
N VAL A 5 7.49 0.10 4.29
CA VAL A 5 6.26 0.57 4.93
C VAL A 5 6.69 1.09 6.29
N VAL A 6 6.41 2.35 6.56
CA VAL A 6 6.82 3.02 7.81
C VAL A 6 5.60 3.60 8.48
N GLY A 7 5.28 3.10 9.67
CA GLY A 7 4.20 3.63 10.51
C GLY A 7 4.71 4.72 11.45
N THR A 8 3.87 5.72 11.70
CA THR A 8 4.05 6.73 12.74
C THR A 8 2.86 6.68 13.70
N LYS A 9 2.86 7.54 14.73
CA LYS A 9 1.66 7.74 15.55
C LYS A 9 0.46 8.20 14.73
N ASN A 10 0.69 8.94 13.65
CA ASN A 10 -0.34 9.67 12.91
C ASN A 10 -0.76 9.02 11.58
N GLY A 11 -0.19 7.88 11.23
CA GLY A 11 -0.43 7.27 9.92
C GLY A 11 0.73 6.42 9.44
N PHE A 12 0.86 6.23 8.12
CA PHE A 12 1.98 5.49 7.54
C PHE A 12 2.37 5.98 6.16
N GLY A 13 3.57 5.62 5.73
CA GLY A 13 4.07 5.88 4.39
C GLY A 13 4.65 4.65 3.71
N VAL A 14 4.67 4.68 2.38
CA VAL A 14 5.19 3.61 1.52
C VAL A 14 6.14 4.20 0.49
N VAL A 15 7.28 3.53 0.27
CA VAL A 15 8.21 3.84 -0.83
C VAL A 15 8.82 2.56 -1.40
N ARG A 16 8.91 2.52 -2.73
CA ARG A 16 9.58 1.43 -3.48
C ARG A 16 10.93 1.89 -4.01
N ASP A 17 11.81 0.93 -4.26
CA ASP A 17 13.04 1.21 -4.99
C ASP A 17 12.76 1.76 -6.41
N PRO A 18 13.71 2.45 -7.06
CA PRO A 18 13.48 3.13 -8.33
C PRO A 18 13.11 2.24 -9.51
N ILE A 19 13.21 0.92 -9.37
CA ILE A 19 12.84 -0.02 -10.42
C ILE A 19 11.63 -0.88 -10.03
N ALA A 20 11.03 -0.63 -8.86
CA ALA A 20 9.84 -1.34 -8.37
C ALA A 20 9.94 -2.88 -8.45
N CYS A 21 11.13 -3.45 -8.26
CA CYS A 21 11.35 -4.87 -8.58
C CYS A 21 10.66 -5.86 -7.62
N LYS A 22 10.15 -5.37 -6.49
CA LYS A 22 9.40 -6.16 -5.51
C LYS A 22 7.90 -5.85 -5.66
N PRO A 23 7.04 -6.87 -5.68
CA PRO A 23 5.59 -6.68 -5.70
C PRO A 23 5.10 -5.83 -4.51
N ALA A 24 4.14 -4.96 -4.78
CA ALA A 24 3.54 -4.06 -3.78
C ALA A 24 2.12 -3.70 -4.23
N VAL A 25 1.14 -3.96 -3.38
CA VAL A 25 -0.28 -3.72 -3.64
C VAL A 25 -0.84 -2.81 -2.56
N MET A 26 -1.43 -1.70 -2.99
CA MET A 26 -2.28 -0.83 -2.17
C MET A 26 -3.74 -1.19 -2.40
N ALA A 27 -4.54 -1.11 -1.35
CA ALA A 27 -5.99 -1.12 -1.42
C ALA A 27 -6.55 0.05 -0.63
N GLU A 28 -7.31 0.91 -1.29
CA GLU A 28 -7.92 2.11 -0.71
C GLU A 28 -9.45 2.03 -0.75
N THR A 29 -10.07 2.30 0.38
CA THR A 29 -11.51 2.47 0.54
C THR A 29 -11.78 3.76 1.33
N ASP A 30 -13.05 4.16 1.43
CA ASP A 30 -13.44 5.30 2.27
C ASP A 30 -13.19 5.05 3.77
N GLN A 31 -12.88 3.82 4.19
CA GLN A 31 -12.75 3.43 5.60
C GLN A 31 -11.32 3.06 5.99
N TYR A 32 -10.48 2.68 5.04
CA TYR A 32 -9.10 2.30 5.31
C TYR A 32 -8.23 2.37 4.06
N VAL A 33 -6.93 2.41 4.34
CA VAL A 33 -5.88 2.12 3.36
C VAL A 33 -5.05 0.95 3.85
N ALA A 34 -4.77 0.00 2.97
CA ALA A 34 -4.01 -1.20 3.27
C ALA A 34 -2.87 -1.41 2.27
N PHE A 35 -1.77 -1.99 2.76
CA PHE A 35 -0.63 -2.41 1.96
C PHE A 35 -0.44 -3.93 2.10
N GLY A 36 -0.08 -4.60 1.01
CA GLY A 36 0.42 -5.98 1.01
C GLY A 36 1.42 -6.21 -0.11
N SER A 37 2.29 -7.20 0.01
CA SER A 37 3.17 -7.59 -1.10
C SER A 37 2.39 -8.22 -2.26
N GLU A 38 1.21 -8.80 -1.97
CA GLU A 38 0.34 -9.46 -2.94
C GLU A 38 -1.13 -9.22 -2.58
N TYR A 39 -2.01 -9.19 -3.58
CA TYR A 39 -3.46 -9.05 -3.37
C TYR A 39 -4.03 -10.15 -2.46
N ARG A 40 -3.46 -11.36 -2.47
CA ARG A 40 -3.91 -12.47 -1.62
C ARG A 40 -3.88 -12.15 -0.12
N ALA A 41 -2.94 -11.29 0.32
CA ALA A 41 -2.88 -10.84 1.71
C ALA A 41 -4.06 -9.92 2.09
N LEU A 42 -4.65 -9.24 1.10
CA LEU A 42 -5.71 -8.24 1.25
C LEU A 42 -7.11 -8.81 0.97
N ALA A 43 -7.21 -9.96 0.29
CA ALA A 43 -8.46 -10.54 -0.22
C ALA A 43 -9.52 -10.87 0.86
N LYS A 44 -9.19 -10.80 2.14
CA LYS A 44 -10.13 -10.99 3.26
C LYS A 44 -10.50 -9.70 3.99
N LEU A 45 -9.99 -8.55 3.55
CA LEU A 45 -10.32 -7.27 4.17
C LEU A 45 -11.80 -6.92 3.87
N PRO A 46 -12.53 -6.36 4.85
CA PRO A 46 -13.92 -5.97 4.66
C PRO A 46 -14.07 -4.99 3.49
N GLY A 47 -14.95 -5.29 2.53
CA GLY A 47 -15.20 -4.38 1.41
C GLY A 47 -14.08 -4.30 0.36
N ILE A 48 -13.11 -5.22 0.38
CA ILE A 48 -12.00 -5.26 -0.60
C ILE A 48 -12.46 -5.28 -2.06
N ASP A 49 -13.61 -5.90 -2.34
CA ASP A 49 -14.17 -6.01 -3.69
C ASP A 49 -14.53 -4.64 -4.32
N ASN A 50 -14.73 -3.62 -3.48
CA ASN A 50 -15.01 -2.24 -3.91
C ASN A 50 -13.80 -1.31 -3.72
N ALA A 51 -12.66 -1.83 -3.26
CA ALA A 51 -11.47 -1.02 -3.02
C ALA A 51 -10.82 -0.60 -4.34
N ARG A 52 -10.24 0.61 -4.37
CA ARG A 52 -9.27 0.97 -5.40
C ARG A 52 -7.98 0.21 -5.12
N VAL A 53 -7.68 -0.79 -5.96
CA VAL A 53 -6.46 -1.61 -5.86
C VAL A 53 -5.45 -1.17 -6.91
N TRP A 54 -4.20 -0.92 -6.50
CA TRP A 54 -3.15 -0.40 -7.39
C TRP A 54 -1.75 -0.70 -6.85
N GLU A 55 -0.73 -0.51 -7.69
CA GLU A 55 0.67 -0.62 -7.28
C GLU A 55 1.32 0.76 -7.10
N PRO A 56 2.10 1.01 -6.02
CA PRO A 56 2.84 2.26 -5.87
C PRO A 56 3.88 2.45 -6.96
N GLU A 57 4.03 3.67 -7.48
CA GLU A 57 5.03 3.99 -8.49
C GLU A 57 6.47 3.87 -7.92
N PRO A 58 7.46 3.50 -8.75
CA PRO A 58 8.85 3.47 -8.34
C PRO A 58 9.34 4.85 -7.87
N ALA A 59 10.23 4.86 -6.87
CA ALA A 59 10.84 6.08 -6.32
C ALA A 59 9.86 7.17 -5.84
N THR A 60 8.58 6.85 -5.70
CA THR A 60 7.54 7.78 -5.23
C THR A 60 7.18 7.45 -3.79
N VAL A 61 7.09 8.49 -2.95
CA VAL A 61 6.70 8.34 -1.55
C VAL A 61 5.23 8.70 -1.41
N TYR A 62 4.48 7.81 -0.78
CA TYR A 62 3.06 8.01 -0.47
C TYR A 62 2.88 8.07 1.04
N PHE A 63 1.95 8.92 1.50
CA PHE A 63 1.63 9.10 2.92
C PHE A 63 0.12 9.11 3.11
N TRP A 64 -0.31 8.45 4.18
CA TRP A 64 -1.67 8.54 4.69
C TRP A 64 -1.61 8.91 6.15
N GLU A 65 -2.44 9.87 6.53
CA GLU A 65 -2.64 10.35 7.89
C GLU A 65 -4.13 10.30 8.23
N HIS A 66 -4.46 10.25 9.51
CA HIS A 66 -5.84 10.27 10.01
C HIS A 66 -6.33 11.66 10.39
#